data_AF-A0A2H6HHW0-F1
#
_entry.id   AF-A0A2H6HHW0-F1
#
_cell.length_a   1.000
_cell.length_b   1.000
_cell.length_c   1.000
_cell.angle_alpha   90.00
_cell.angle_beta   90.00
_cell.angle_gamma   90.00
#
_symmetry.space_group_name_H-M   'P 1'
#
loop_
_entity.id
_entity.type
_entity.pdbx_description
1 polymer ?
#
loop_
_entity_poly.entity_id
_entity_poly.type
_entity_poly.pdbx_seq_one_letter_code
_entity_poly.pdbx_strand_id
1 'polypeptide(L)'
;MRLAHRVHRDESGLTGLEKLGIAAIIISFLAFIPAARGLLGDVYTTLFKSVDESGATTAFSIAARGILVAIASFVALVGTGFLLVYTNLGKRLGLLVTGAALFGWLTIGSMLFVVYAPRGLRPSSVQGLGSIEIRIPAMGLTVASLILFIMFIVALDKYENETDI
;
A
#
# COMPACT_ATOMS: atom_id res chain seq x y z
N MET A 1 48.00 1.87 23.45
CA MET A 1 47.64 2.57 22.19
C MET A 1 46.30 2.01 21.70
N ARG A 2 45.17 2.62 22.07
CA ARG A 2 43.81 2.18 21.68
C ARG A 2 43.33 3.09 20.55
N LEU A 3 43.22 2.54 19.34
CA LEU A 3 42.62 3.22 18.20
C LEU A 3 41.10 3.18 18.36
N ALA A 4 40.54 4.26 18.90
CA ALA A 4 39.11 4.52 18.88
C ALA A 4 38.71 4.82 17.43
N HIS A 5 38.11 3.83 16.76
CA HIS A 5 37.48 3.99 15.47
C HIS A 5 36.23 4.86 15.64
N ARG A 6 36.40 6.18 15.53
CA ARG A 6 35.28 7.13 15.49
C ARG A 6 34.48 6.85 14.23
N VAL A 7 33.35 6.17 14.41
CA VAL A 7 32.23 6.19 13.47
C VAL A 7 31.78 7.64 13.39
N HIS A 8 32.15 8.33 12.31
CA HIS A 8 31.52 9.60 11.95
C HIS A 8 30.04 9.30 11.69
N ARG A 9 29.19 9.57 12.69
CA ARG A 9 27.77 9.81 12.44
C ARG A 9 27.72 11.15 11.72
N ASP A 10 27.39 11.11 10.45
CA ASP A 10 27.09 12.30 9.66
C ASP A 10 25.78 12.88 10.22
N GLU A 11 25.89 13.87 11.10
CA GLU A 11 24.76 14.59 11.70
C GLU A 11 24.33 15.79 10.83
N SER A 12 24.68 15.79 9.53
CA SER A 12 24.41 16.90 8.62
C SER A 12 23.44 16.52 7.49
N GLY A 13 22.26 17.15 7.52
CA GLY A 13 21.38 17.35 6.38
C GLY A 13 20.58 16.13 5.92
N LEU A 14 19.24 16.23 6.03
CA LEU A 14 18.26 15.27 5.50
C LEU A 14 18.80 14.44 4.33
N THR A 15 18.93 13.14 4.54
CA THR A 15 19.39 12.21 3.52
C THR A 15 18.49 12.31 2.28
N GLY A 16 19.05 12.06 1.08
CA GLY A 16 18.29 12.15 -0.17
C GLY A 16 17.00 11.31 -0.17
N LEU A 17 17.01 10.20 0.57
CA LEU A 17 15.86 9.34 0.79
C LEU A 17 14.83 9.94 1.77
N GLU A 18 15.25 10.64 2.82
CA GLU A 18 14.32 11.38 3.70
C GLU A 18 13.60 12.51 2.95
N LYS A 19 14.32 13.24 2.08
CA LYS A 19 13.70 14.27 1.23
C LYS A 19 12.63 13.68 0.30
N LEU A 20 12.92 12.52 -0.29
CA LEU A 20 11.96 11.80 -1.12
C LEU A 20 10.77 11.28 -0.30
N GLY A 21 11.00 10.76 0.91
CA GLY A 21 9.95 10.30 1.82
C GLY A 21 9.02 11.44 2.25
N ILE A 22 9.59 12.58 2.65
CA ILE A 22 8.83 13.78 3.03
C ILE A 22 8.05 14.32 1.82
N ALA A 23 8.67 14.40 0.64
CA ALA A 23 7.98 14.79 -0.58
C ALA A 23 6.80 13.85 -0.90
N ALA A 24 6.98 12.53 -0.76
CA ALA A 24 5.92 11.55 -0.99
C ALA A 24 4.76 11.70 0.02
N ILE A 25 5.05 12.00 1.29
CA ILE A 25 4.04 12.29 2.30
C ILE A 25 3.26 13.56 1.94
N ILE A 26 3.97 14.64 1.59
CA ILE A 26 3.33 15.91 1.19
C ILE A 26 2.44 15.69 -0.04
N ILE A 27 2.91 14.96 -1.04
CA ILE A 27 2.14 14.62 -2.24
C ILE A 27 0.90 13.78 -1.87
N SER A 28 1.03 12.83 -0.94
CA SER A 28 -0.09 12.02 -0.46
C SER A 28 -1.16 12.87 0.23
N PHE A 29 -0.77 13.84 1.06
CA PHE A 29 -1.70 14.79 1.67
C PHE A 29 -2.34 15.72 0.63
N LEU A 30 -1.56 16.22 -0.32
CA LEU A 30 -2.07 17.04 -1.42
C LEU A 30 -3.10 16.27 -2.26
N ALA A 31 -2.92 14.97 -2.48
CA ALA A 31 -3.88 14.15 -3.23
C ALA A 31 -5.27 14.03 -2.57
N PHE A 32 -5.40 14.35 -1.27
CA PHE A 32 -6.71 14.46 -0.60
C PHE A 32 -7.43 15.79 -0.88
N ILE A 33 -6.72 16.84 -1.30
CA ILE A 33 -7.30 18.13 -1.64
C ILE A 33 -7.96 18.04 -3.03
N PRO A 34 -9.25 18.38 -3.16
CA PRO A 34 -9.97 18.28 -4.44
C PRO A 34 -9.29 19.03 -5.59
N ALA A 35 -8.73 20.22 -5.32
CA ALA A 35 -8.04 21.05 -6.30
C ALA A 35 -6.75 20.40 -6.84
N ALA A 36 -5.93 19.82 -5.97
CA ALA A 36 -4.69 19.15 -6.36
C ALA A 36 -4.98 17.84 -7.13
N ARG A 37 -6.06 17.14 -6.77
CA ARG A 37 -6.52 15.96 -7.50
C ARG A 37 -7.00 16.32 -8.92
N GLY A 38 -7.66 17.46 -9.08
CA GLY A 38 -8.05 18.00 -10.39
C GLY A 38 -6.83 18.28 -11.27
N LEU A 39 -5.82 18.96 -10.73
CA LEU A 39 -4.58 19.30 -11.45
C LEU A 39 -3.81 18.04 -11.89
N LEU A 40 -3.71 17.03 -11.05
CA LEU A 40 -3.13 15.73 -11.42
C LEU A 40 -3.93 15.02 -12.53
N GLY A 41 -5.26 15.17 -12.52
CA GLY A 41 -6.14 14.69 -13.59
C GLY A 41 -5.90 15.40 -14.92
N ASP A 42 -5.71 16.72 -14.89
CA ASP A 42 -5.44 17.54 -16.08
C ASP A 42 -4.07 17.22 -16.68
N VAL A 43 -3.05 17.02 -15.84
CA VAL A 43 -1.72 16.57 -16.29
C VAL A 43 -1.81 15.19 -16.91
N TYR A 44 -2.55 14.26 -16.30
CA TYR A 44 -2.73 12.90 -16.82
C TYR A 44 -3.44 12.90 -18.19
N THR A 45 -4.53 13.65 -18.32
CA THR A 45 -5.32 13.71 -19.57
C THR A 45 -4.52 14.33 -20.71
N THR A 46 -3.68 15.32 -20.40
CA THR A 46 -2.77 15.96 -21.36
C THR A 46 -1.63 15.03 -21.79
N LEU A 47 -1.01 14.31 -20.84
CA LEU A 47 0.14 13.44 -21.09
C LEU A 47 -0.25 12.18 -21.87
N PHE A 48 -1.41 11.60 -21.57
CA PHE A 48 -1.88 10.34 -22.16
C PHE A 48 -2.94 10.52 -23.25
N LYS A 49 -3.29 11.77 -23.61
CA LYS A 49 -4.36 12.12 -24.58
C LYS A 49 -5.61 11.25 -24.37
N SER A 50 -6.10 11.22 -23.12
CA SER A 50 -7.08 10.22 -22.68
C SER A 50 -8.51 10.49 -23.13
N VAL A 51 -8.80 11.67 -23.67
CA VAL A 51 -10.14 12.13 -24.03
C VAL A 51 -10.17 12.44 -25.53
N ASP A 52 -11.12 11.83 -26.23
CA ASP A 52 -11.40 12.07 -27.65
C ASP A 52 -12.24 13.35 -27.85
N GLU A 53 -12.37 13.86 -29.09
CA GLU A 53 -13.14 15.07 -29.41
C GLU A 53 -14.62 15.01 -28.96
N SER A 54 -15.12 13.80 -28.71
CA SER A 54 -16.47 13.50 -28.21
C SER A 54 -16.62 13.56 -26.68
N GLY A 55 -15.54 13.79 -25.92
CA GLY A 55 -15.54 13.79 -24.46
C GLY A 55 -15.51 12.38 -23.84
N ALA A 56 -15.43 11.32 -24.65
CA ALA A 56 -15.35 9.94 -24.18
C ALA A 56 -13.91 9.54 -23.84
N THR A 57 -13.73 8.86 -22.71
CA THR A 57 -12.45 8.24 -22.34
C THR A 57 -12.16 7.05 -23.25
N THR A 58 -11.01 7.07 -23.94
CA THR A 58 -10.63 5.97 -24.84
C THR A 58 -10.32 4.70 -24.06
N ALA A 59 -10.63 3.52 -24.62
CA ALA A 59 -10.37 2.22 -23.97
C ALA A 59 -8.88 2.03 -23.59
N PHE A 60 -7.97 2.57 -24.42
CA PHE A 60 -6.54 2.60 -24.14
C PHE A 60 -6.20 3.41 -22.87
N SER A 61 -6.85 4.56 -22.66
CA SER A 61 -6.63 5.38 -21.46
C SER A 61 -7.09 4.69 -20.17
N ILE A 62 -8.20 3.94 -20.23
CA ILE A 62 -8.70 3.16 -19.11
C ILE A 62 -7.71 2.05 -18.74
N ALA A 63 -7.22 1.32 -19.74
CA ALA A 63 -6.21 0.27 -19.54
C ALA A 63 -4.89 0.85 -19.02
N ALA A 64 -4.39 1.95 -19.61
CA ALA A 64 -3.17 2.61 -19.19
C ALA A 64 -3.26 3.13 -17.75
N ARG A 65 -4.41 3.68 -17.34
CA ARG A 65 -4.66 4.08 -15.95
C ARG A 65 -4.59 2.90 -15.00
N GLY A 66 -5.21 1.77 -15.37
CA GLY A 66 -5.15 0.53 -14.58
C GLY A 66 -3.71 0.03 -14.40
N ILE A 67 -2.92 0.00 -15.49
CA ILE A 67 -1.50 -0.40 -15.46
C ILE A 67 -0.68 0.56 -14.59
N LEU A 68 -0.88 1.87 -14.72
CA LEU A 68 -0.17 2.86 -13.91
C LEU A 68 -0.50 2.73 -12.43
N VAL A 69 -1.76 2.50 -12.07
CA VAL A 69 -2.17 2.26 -10.68
C VAL A 69 -1.54 0.97 -10.14
N ALA A 70 -1.49 -0.08 -10.94
CA ALA A 70 -0.85 -1.34 -10.56
C ALA A 70 0.67 -1.16 -10.31
N ILE A 71 1.37 -0.48 -11.22
CA ILE A 71 2.80 -0.18 -11.08
C ILE A 71 3.04 0.72 -9.86
N ALA A 72 2.25 1.78 -9.69
CA ALA A 72 2.36 2.68 -8.55
C ALA A 72 2.14 1.95 -7.22
N SER A 73 1.14 1.07 -7.17
CA SER A 73 0.87 0.22 -6.00
C SER A 73 2.03 -0.73 -5.71
N PHE A 74 2.61 -1.34 -6.75
CA PHE A 74 3.77 -2.22 -6.62
C PHE A 74 5.00 -1.46 -6.11
N VAL A 75 5.30 -0.29 -6.66
CA VAL A 75 6.40 0.57 -6.21
C VAL A 75 6.18 1.06 -4.79
N ALA A 76 4.96 1.44 -4.42
CA ALA A 76 4.65 1.82 -3.04
C ALA A 76 4.85 0.66 -2.07
N LEU A 77 4.45 -0.56 -2.45
CA LEU A 77 4.62 -1.75 -1.64
C LEU A 77 6.10 -2.11 -1.45
N VAL A 78 6.86 -2.24 -2.56
CA VAL A 78 8.28 -2.57 -2.52
C VAL A 78 9.10 -1.44 -1.89
N GLY A 79 8.74 -0.19 -2.18
CA GLY A 79 9.38 1.00 -1.63
C GLY A 79 9.21 1.12 -0.12
N THR A 80 8.03 0.76 0.41
CA THR A 80 7.80 0.68 1.86
C THR A 80 8.71 -0.37 2.49
N GLY A 81 8.83 -1.55 1.88
CA GLY A 81 9.77 -2.58 2.32
C GLY A 81 11.22 -2.11 2.29
N PHE A 82 11.63 -1.41 1.24
CA PHE A 82 12.98 -0.87 1.09
C PHE A 82 13.28 0.20 2.16
N LEU A 83 12.36 1.15 2.39
CA LEU A 83 12.53 2.19 3.40
C LEU A 83 12.66 1.61 4.81
N LEU A 84 11.89 0.57 5.14
CA LEU A 84 11.95 -0.07 6.45
C LEU A 84 13.25 -0.88 6.67
N VAL A 85 13.79 -1.49 5.62
CA VAL A 85 15.12 -2.11 5.66
C VAL A 85 16.24 -1.05 5.76
N TYR A 86 16.05 0.11 5.13
CA TYR A 86 17.03 1.20 5.15
C TYR A 86 17.14 1.87 6.53
N THR A 87 16.05 1.94 7.31
CA THR A 87 16.02 2.55 8.65
C THR A 87 16.78 1.79 9.74
N ASN A 88 17.57 0.77 9.41
CA ASN A 88 18.43 0.01 10.34
C ASN A 88 17.65 -0.73 11.45
N LEU A 89 16.32 -0.83 11.35
CA LEU A 89 15.58 -1.91 12.00
C LEU A 89 16.09 -3.19 11.33
N GLY A 90 16.72 -4.08 12.11
CA GLY A 90 17.39 -5.27 11.59
C GLY A 90 16.54 -5.96 10.52
N LYS A 91 17.16 -6.48 9.44
CA LYS A 91 16.48 -7.03 8.25
C LYS A 91 15.31 -7.97 8.57
N ARG A 92 15.33 -8.61 9.74
CA ARG A 92 14.27 -9.46 10.29
C ARG A 92 13.13 -8.66 10.95
N LEU A 93 13.43 -7.65 11.76
CA LEU A 93 12.44 -6.76 12.39
C LEU A 93 11.65 -5.98 11.34
N GLY A 94 12.32 -5.41 10.33
CA GLY A 94 11.65 -4.70 9.23
C GLY A 94 10.67 -5.59 8.45
N LEU A 95 11.02 -6.87 8.23
CA LEU A 95 10.12 -7.85 7.59
C LEU A 95 8.91 -8.17 8.49
N LEU A 96 9.12 -8.32 9.80
CA LEU A 96 8.04 -8.63 10.73
C LEU A 96 7.05 -7.46 10.84
N VAL A 97 7.55 -6.23 10.94
CA VAL A 97 6.73 -5.01 10.99
C VAL A 97 5.97 -4.78 9.68
N THR A 98 6.61 -4.93 8.53
CA THR A 98 5.94 -4.81 7.22
C THR A 98 4.86 -5.87 7.02
N GLY A 99 5.15 -7.12 7.37
CA GLY A 99 4.18 -8.21 7.29
C GLY A 99 2.98 -7.96 8.20
N ALA A 100 3.22 -7.54 9.45
CA ALA A 100 2.14 -7.17 10.37
C ALA A 100 1.29 -6.02 9.80
N ALA A 101 1.91 -4.96 9.28
CA ALA A 101 1.18 -3.84 8.69
C ALA A 101 0.37 -4.26 7.45
N LEU A 102 0.95 -5.05 6.54
CA LEU A 102 0.29 -5.51 5.33
C LEU A 102 -0.90 -6.43 5.62
N PHE A 103 -0.71 -7.42 6.49
CA PHE A 103 -1.79 -8.34 6.82
C PHE A 103 -2.87 -7.69 7.68
N GLY A 104 -2.51 -6.79 8.60
CA GLY A 104 -3.48 -5.99 9.34
C GLY A 104 -4.32 -5.11 8.40
N TRP A 105 -3.69 -4.47 7.41
CA TRP A 105 -4.39 -3.71 6.37
C TRP A 105 -5.34 -4.60 5.55
N LEU A 106 -4.87 -5.77 5.10
CA LEU A 106 -5.69 -6.71 4.33
C LEU A 106 -6.88 -7.21 5.15
N THR A 107 -6.69 -7.51 6.43
CA THR A 107 -7.77 -7.94 7.34
C THR A 107 -8.84 -6.88 7.49
N ILE A 108 -8.45 -5.62 7.76
CA ILE A 108 -9.42 -4.52 7.89
C ILE A 108 -10.13 -4.28 6.55
N GLY A 109 -9.37 -4.24 5.45
CA GLY A 109 -9.92 -4.00 4.12
C GLY A 109 -10.91 -5.08 3.67
N SER A 110 -10.59 -6.36 3.89
CA SER A 110 -11.47 -7.46 3.54
C SER A 110 -12.66 -7.57 4.49
N MET A 111 -12.48 -7.30 5.79
CA MET A 111 -13.57 -7.24 6.75
C MET A 111 -14.57 -6.13 6.39
N LEU A 112 -14.09 -4.94 6.02
CA LEU A 112 -14.95 -3.86 5.52
C LEU A 112 -15.71 -4.29 4.26
N PHE A 113 -15.09 -5.07 3.38
CA PHE A 113 -15.80 -5.63 2.24
C PHE A 113 -16.84 -6.67 2.67
N VAL A 114 -16.56 -7.55 3.63
CA VAL A 114 -17.56 -8.51 4.14
C VAL A 114 -18.77 -7.80 4.73
N VAL A 115 -18.56 -6.72 5.47
CA VAL A 115 -19.63 -5.95 6.15
C VAL A 115 -20.37 -5.05 5.16
N TYR A 116 -19.64 -4.23 4.41
CA TYR A 116 -20.17 -3.15 3.56
C TYR A 116 -20.16 -3.46 2.07
N ALA A 117 -19.85 -4.69 1.65
CA ALA A 117 -19.86 -5.08 0.23
C ALA A 117 -21.10 -4.49 -0.45
N PRO A 118 -20.91 -3.69 -1.51
CA PRO A 118 -22.00 -3.22 -2.32
C PRO A 118 -22.88 -4.40 -2.67
N ARG A 119 -24.20 -4.25 -2.57
CA ARG A 119 -25.19 -5.28 -2.98
C ARG A 119 -25.20 -5.49 -4.51
N GLY A 120 -24.04 -5.35 -5.16
CA GLY A 120 -23.90 -4.82 -6.50
C GLY A 120 -23.32 -5.81 -7.49
N LEU A 121 -24.13 -6.79 -7.88
CA LEU A 121 -24.35 -7.12 -9.27
C LEU A 121 -25.88 -7.13 -9.45
N ARG A 122 -26.41 -6.42 -10.44
CA ARG A 122 -27.84 -6.41 -10.73
C ARG A 122 -28.28 -7.88 -10.93
N PRO A 123 -29.39 -8.35 -10.32
CA PRO A 123 -29.81 -9.77 -10.35
C PRO A 123 -29.95 -10.38 -11.74
N SER A 124 -29.88 -9.58 -12.81
CA SER A 124 -29.98 -10.02 -14.20
C SER A 124 -28.67 -10.50 -14.84
N SER A 125 -27.48 -10.27 -14.23
CA SER A 125 -26.19 -10.66 -14.84
C SER A 125 -25.49 -11.86 -14.17
N VAL A 126 -25.99 -12.35 -13.04
CA VAL A 126 -25.49 -13.58 -12.40
C VAL A 126 -26.69 -14.37 -11.88
N GLN A 127 -27.26 -15.20 -12.74
CA GLN A 127 -28.43 -16.01 -12.42
C GLN A 127 -28.00 -17.15 -11.50
N GLY A 128 -28.46 -17.15 -10.25
CA GLY A 128 -28.32 -18.28 -9.33
C GLY A 128 -27.31 -18.15 -8.18
N LEU A 129 -26.55 -17.05 -8.06
CA LEU A 129 -25.68 -16.85 -6.88
C LEU A 129 -26.37 -16.06 -5.76
N GLY A 130 -26.39 -16.64 -4.57
CA GLY A 130 -26.90 -16.00 -3.35
C GLY A 130 -26.04 -14.83 -2.89
N SER A 131 -26.62 -13.89 -2.13
CA SER A 131 -25.91 -12.71 -1.62
C SER A 131 -24.71 -13.03 -0.72
N ILE A 132 -24.70 -14.21 -0.11
CA ILE A 132 -23.60 -14.75 0.72
C ILE A 132 -22.49 -15.32 -0.14
N GLU A 133 -22.81 -15.97 -1.26
CA GLU A 133 -21.84 -16.66 -2.11
C GLU A 133 -20.85 -15.69 -2.74
N ILE A 134 -21.33 -14.49 -3.11
CA ILE A 134 -20.51 -13.39 -3.63
C ILE A 134 -19.49 -12.90 -2.59
N ARG A 135 -19.75 -13.10 -1.29
CA ARG A 135 -18.87 -12.67 -0.19
C ARG A 135 -17.88 -13.74 0.24
N ILE A 136 -18.01 -14.99 -0.22
CA ILE A 136 -17.12 -16.11 0.16
C ILE A 136 -15.64 -15.77 -0.06
N PRO A 137 -15.22 -15.20 -1.21
CA PRO A 137 -13.82 -14.85 -1.42
C PRO A 137 -13.30 -13.82 -0.40
N ALA A 138 -14.11 -12.81 -0.08
CA ALA A 138 -13.75 -11.78 0.89
C ALA A 138 -13.70 -12.32 2.33
N MET A 139 -14.62 -13.23 2.69
CA MET A 139 -14.58 -13.93 3.98
C MET A 139 -13.31 -14.79 4.10
N GLY A 140 -12.98 -15.55 3.05
CA GLY A 140 -11.74 -16.34 3.00
C GLY A 140 -10.50 -15.48 3.15
N LEU A 141 -10.43 -14.34 2.46
CA LEU A 141 -9.31 -13.41 2.56
C LEU A 141 -9.23 -12.75 3.95
N THR A 142 -10.38 -12.49 4.60
CA THR A 142 -10.41 -11.95 5.97
C THR A 142 -9.84 -12.95 6.97
N VAL A 143 -10.26 -14.22 6.90
CA VAL A 143 -9.75 -15.25 7.80
C VAL A 143 -8.26 -15.51 7.54
N ALA A 144 -7.85 -15.66 6.28
CA ALA A 144 -6.46 -15.93 5.92
C ALA A 144 -5.52 -14.77 6.33
N SER A 145 -5.90 -13.54 6.03
CA SER A 145 -5.12 -12.36 6.42
C SER A 145 -5.07 -12.19 7.94
N LEU A 146 -6.16 -12.48 8.66
CA LEU A 146 -6.20 -12.40 10.13
C LEU A 146 -5.24 -13.40 10.76
N ILE A 147 -5.21 -14.64 10.25
CA ILE A 147 -4.27 -15.66 10.73
C ILE A 147 -2.83 -15.18 10.51
N LEU A 148 -2.51 -14.69 9.32
CA LEU A 148 -1.17 -14.18 9.01
C LEU A 148 -0.82 -12.96 9.87
N PHE A 149 -1.77 -12.05 10.09
CA PHE A 149 -1.57 -10.90 10.98
C PHE A 149 -1.19 -11.33 12.39
N ILE A 150 -1.94 -12.27 12.98
CA ILE A 150 -1.65 -12.80 14.31
C ILE A 150 -0.27 -13.49 14.33
N MET A 151 0.05 -14.31 13.32
CA MET A 151 1.37 -14.95 13.21
C MET A 151 2.51 -13.94 13.19
N PHE A 152 2.36 -12.83 12.45
CA PHE A 152 3.36 -11.78 12.38
C PHE A 152 3.50 -10.99 13.69
N ILE A 153 2.39 -10.70 14.38
CA ILE A 153 2.42 -10.08 15.71
C ILE A 153 3.11 -10.98 16.75
N VAL A 154 2.76 -12.27 16.78
CA VAL A 154 3.40 -13.23 17.69
C VAL A 154 4.89 -13.39 17.38
N ALA A 155 5.26 -13.41 16.10
CA ALA A 155 6.66 -13.47 15.69
C ALA A 155 7.44 -12.19 16.06
N LEU A 156 6.78 -11.03 16.04
CA LEU A 156 7.34 -9.75 16.48
C LEU A 156 7.59 -9.74 17.98
N ASP A 157 6.58 -10.11 18.78
CA ASP A 157 6.68 -10.22 20.25
C ASP A 157 7.78 -11.21 20.66
N LYS A 158 7.84 -12.37 20.01
CA LYS A 158 8.91 -13.34 20.26
C LYS A 158 10.29 -12.79 19.94
N TYR A 159 10.43 -12.05 18.84
CA TYR A 159 11.71 -11.45 18.44
C TYR A 159 12.19 -10.38 19.41
N GLU A 160 11.29 -9.56 19.93
CA GLU A 160 11.60 -8.56 20.97
C GLU A 160 12.10 -9.25 22.25
N ASN A 161 11.36 -10.26 22.73
CA ASN A 161 11.73 -11.01 23.94
C ASN A 161 13.03 -11.82 23.82
N GLU A 162 13.40 -12.30 22.63
CA GLU A 162 14.67 -13.02 22.41
C GLU A 162 15.90 -12.09 22.30
N THR A 163 15.68 -10.80 22.02
CA THR A 163 16.77 -9.82 21.81
C THR A 163 17.18 -9.14 23.13
N ASP A 164 16.33 -9.17 24.16
CA ASP A 164 16.58 -8.59 25.49
C ASP A 164 17.41 -9.51 26.44
N ILE A 165 18.04 -10.57 25.92
CA ILE A 165 18.98 -11.48 26.64
C ILE A 165 20.39 -11.33 26.07
#